data_AF-A0A4Q9M6B5-F1
#
_entry.id   AF-A0A4Q9M6B5-F1
#
_cell.length_a   1.000
_cell.length_b   1.000
_cell.length_c   1.000
_cell.angle_alpha   90.00
_cell.angle_beta   90.00
_cell.angle_gamma   90.00
#
_symmetry.space_group_name_H-M   'P 1'
#
loop_
_entity.id
_entity.type
_entity.pdbx_description
1 polymer ?
#
loop_
_entity_poly.entity_id
_entity_poly.type
_entity_poly.pdbx_seq_one_letter_code
_entity_poly.pdbx_strand_id
1 'polypeptide(L)'
;DQLTLHDFHFAERGVTRYPAMDMTGADVEAALDAQDADDPLPPLDHAMSLIWAQFPSDIVQQSPNLKSSTAAAYIKLSRAEREEVTIDLFKGYYLPFDAAYIRLCQREDWHNLVFDKFFPPKNKQTGERTQNFRQSRYFDDYLRQIRQLSDRDAETVRDRLKSLFRDIVWLPHPYSDRMWSTSKHDLTYGWRVLPEGHTSKAVHLVLNPAF
;
A
#
# COMPACT_ATOMS: atom_id res chain seq x y z
N ASP A 1 -10.24 -3.93 -19.64
CA ASP A 1 -10.72 -4.96 -18.69
C ASP A 1 -11.37 -4.35 -17.47
N GLN A 2 -12.40 -5.01 -16.93
CA GLN A 2 -13.18 -4.50 -15.80
C GLN A 2 -12.36 -4.57 -14.52
N LEU A 3 -12.02 -3.41 -13.94
CA LEU A 3 -11.61 -3.30 -12.54
C LEU A 3 -12.70 -3.96 -11.69
N THR A 4 -12.44 -5.11 -11.10
CA THR A 4 -13.36 -5.76 -10.16
C THR A 4 -13.39 -4.93 -8.88
N LEU A 5 -14.29 -3.95 -8.84
CA LEU A 5 -14.47 -3.09 -7.68
C LEU A 5 -15.04 -3.92 -6.52
N HIS A 6 -14.36 -3.88 -5.38
CA HIS A 6 -14.80 -4.58 -4.19
C HIS A 6 -15.87 -3.77 -3.46
N ASP A 7 -17.08 -4.31 -3.31
CA ASP A 7 -18.13 -3.63 -2.56
C ASP A 7 -17.92 -3.75 -1.05
N PHE A 8 -17.81 -2.60 -0.37
CA PHE A 8 -17.48 -2.53 1.06
C PHE A 8 -18.72 -2.41 1.96
N HIS A 9 -19.86 -1.96 1.43
CA HIS A 9 -21.12 -1.69 2.13
C HIS A 9 -21.01 -0.80 3.39
N PHE A 10 -20.23 0.28 3.35
CA PHE A 10 -20.04 1.25 4.44
C PHE A 10 -21.28 2.10 4.71
N ALA A 11 -22.00 2.52 3.68
CA ALA A 11 -23.23 3.30 3.85
C ALA A 11 -24.30 2.54 4.67
N GLU A 12 -24.47 1.24 4.40
CA GLU A 12 -25.39 0.36 5.14
C GLU A 12 -25.03 0.22 6.63
N ARG A 13 -23.77 0.51 6.97
CA ARG A 13 -23.24 0.44 8.33
C ARG A 13 -23.29 1.77 9.06
N GLY A 14 -23.88 2.80 8.44
CA GLY A 14 -23.99 4.14 9.00
C GLY A 14 -22.69 4.93 8.97
N VAL A 15 -21.68 4.50 8.21
CA VAL A 15 -20.43 5.25 8.07
C VAL A 15 -20.67 6.47 7.19
N THR A 16 -20.32 7.65 7.70
CA THR A 16 -20.51 8.93 7.01
C THR A 16 -19.21 9.72 6.96
N ARG A 17 -18.93 10.37 5.81
CA ARG A 17 -17.82 11.32 5.69
C ARG A 17 -18.26 12.70 6.14
N TYR A 18 -17.38 13.39 6.85
CA TYR A 18 -17.53 14.82 7.05
C TYR A 18 -17.16 15.55 5.75
N PRO A 19 -17.85 16.65 5.40
CA PRO A 19 -17.40 17.56 4.36
C PRO A 19 -15.96 17.98 4.65
N ALA A 20 -15.12 18.10 3.62
CA ALA A 20 -13.82 18.74 3.80
C ALA A 20 -14.07 20.13 4.40
N MET A 21 -13.50 20.43 5.57
CA MET A 21 -13.54 21.79 6.09
C MET A 21 -12.70 22.65 5.16
N ASP A 22 -13.38 23.41 4.31
CA ASP A 22 -12.76 24.47 3.55
C ASP A 22 -12.37 25.55 4.56
N MET A 23 -11.07 25.73 4.80
CA MET A 23 -10.59 26.79 5.69
C MET A 23 -10.71 28.12 4.94
N THR A 24 -11.93 28.63 4.77
CA THR A 24 -12.18 29.97 4.23
C THR A 24 -11.93 31.00 5.32
N GLY A 25 -10.66 31.30 5.58
CA GLY A 25 -10.21 32.46 6.37
C GLY A 25 -9.63 33.52 5.44
N ALA A 26 -9.87 34.80 5.73
CA ALA A 26 -9.51 35.93 4.87
C ALA A 26 -8.00 36.18 4.67
N ASP A 27 -7.12 35.34 5.24
CA ASP A 27 -5.66 35.53 5.27
C ASP A 27 -4.88 34.33 4.67
N VAL A 28 -5.46 33.61 3.70
CA VAL A 28 -4.71 32.60 2.92
C VAL A 28 -4.42 33.19 1.54
N GLU A 29 -3.17 33.62 1.31
CA GLU A 29 -2.72 33.98 -0.04
C GLU A 29 -2.92 32.78 -0.97
N ALA A 30 -3.75 33.00 -1.98
CA ALA A 30 -4.15 32.03 -2.97
C ALA A 30 -2.93 31.51 -3.74
N ALA A 31 -2.49 30.31 -3.40
CA ALA A 31 -1.64 29.50 -4.26
C ALA A 31 -2.00 28.03 -4.07
N LEU A 32 -2.92 27.57 -4.89
CA LEU A 32 -2.93 26.30 -5.63
C LEU A 32 -4.34 26.12 -6.22
N ASP A 33 -4.39 25.89 -7.52
CA ASP A 33 -5.59 25.82 -8.38
C ASP A 33 -6.84 25.24 -7.69
N ALA A 34 -7.82 26.10 -7.44
CA ALA A 34 -9.20 25.73 -7.15
C ALA A 34 -9.90 25.31 -8.45
N GLN A 35 -9.41 24.25 -9.09
CA GLN A 35 -10.13 23.53 -10.13
C GLN A 35 -10.62 22.22 -9.51
N ASP A 36 -11.94 22.02 -9.55
CA ASP A 36 -12.70 20.82 -9.11
C ASP A 36 -13.22 20.79 -7.66
N ALA A 37 -13.71 21.92 -7.14
CA ALA A 37 -14.42 21.98 -5.85
C ALA A 37 -15.92 21.62 -5.90
N ASP A 38 -16.49 21.29 -7.07
CA ASP A 38 -17.96 21.17 -7.24
C ASP A 38 -18.45 19.76 -7.65
N ASP A 39 -17.56 18.78 -7.81
CA ASP A 39 -17.98 17.40 -8.01
C ASP A 39 -18.26 16.72 -6.66
N PRO A 40 -19.46 16.15 -6.46
CA PRO A 40 -19.76 15.37 -5.26
C PRO A 40 -18.72 14.26 -5.11
N LEU A 41 -18.01 14.24 -3.98
CA LEU A 41 -17.08 13.15 -3.67
C LEU A 41 -17.81 11.81 -3.87
N PRO A 42 -17.22 10.86 -4.61
CA PRO A 42 -17.86 9.57 -4.85
C PRO A 42 -18.18 8.90 -3.50
N PRO A 43 -19.24 8.08 -3.40
CA PRO A 43 -19.58 7.35 -2.17
C PRO A 43 -18.36 6.66 -1.53
N LEU A 44 -18.34 6.55 -0.20
CA LEU A 44 -17.19 5.95 0.52
C LEU A 44 -16.84 4.57 -0.01
N ASP A 45 -17.84 3.74 -0.25
CA ASP A 45 -17.70 2.43 -0.87
C ASP A 45 -16.94 2.48 -2.19
N HIS A 46 -17.36 3.37 -3.10
CA HIS A 46 -16.71 3.51 -4.40
C HIS A 46 -15.27 4.00 -4.28
N ALA A 47 -15.01 5.00 -3.43
CA ALA A 47 -13.66 5.50 -3.23
C ALA A 47 -12.73 4.43 -2.64
N MET A 48 -13.19 3.68 -1.64
CA MET A 48 -12.41 2.59 -1.04
C MET A 48 -12.22 1.43 -2.00
N SER A 49 -13.19 1.16 -2.88
CA SER A 49 -13.06 0.20 -3.99
C SER A 49 -11.91 0.57 -4.92
N LEU A 50 -11.85 1.85 -5.33
CA LEU A 50 -10.79 2.35 -6.20
C LEU A 50 -9.41 2.31 -5.53
N ILE A 51 -9.33 2.71 -4.25
CA ILE A 51 -8.10 2.61 -3.46
C ILE A 51 -7.59 1.16 -3.41
N TRP A 52 -8.49 0.22 -3.10
CA TRP A 52 -8.14 -1.20 -3.03
C TRP A 52 -7.72 -1.77 -4.39
N ALA A 53 -8.35 -1.33 -5.47
CA ALA A 53 -7.99 -1.75 -6.82
C ALA A 53 -6.65 -1.15 -7.30
N GLN A 54 -6.31 0.08 -6.88
CA GLN A 54 -5.04 0.74 -7.22
C GLN A 54 -3.85 0.21 -6.40
N PHE A 55 -4.10 -0.24 -5.16
CA PHE A 55 -3.09 -0.69 -4.22
C PHE A 55 -2.03 -1.67 -4.79
N PRO A 56 -2.41 -2.76 -5.51
CA PRO A 56 -1.46 -3.72 -6.05
C PRO A 56 -0.52 -3.10 -7.09
N SER A 57 -1.09 -2.32 -8.02
CA SER A 57 -0.36 -1.65 -9.11
C SER A 57 0.65 -0.65 -8.55
N ASP A 58 0.23 0.18 -7.59
CA ASP A 58 1.13 1.16 -6.97
C ASP A 58 2.30 0.50 -6.24
N ILE A 59 2.07 -0.57 -5.47
CA ILE A 59 3.15 -1.29 -4.79
C ILE A 59 4.20 -1.76 -5.80
N VAL A 60 3.74 -2.35 -6.91
CA VAL A 60 4.62 -2.87 -7.96
C VAL A 60 5.36 -1.75 -8.69
N GLN A 61 4.69 -0.64 -9.01
CA GLN A 61 5.31 0.50 -9.68
C GLN A 61 6.41 1.15 -8.83
N GLN A 62 6.25 1.12 -7.50
CA GLN A 62 7.26 1.61 -6.57
C GLN A 62 8.44 0.64 -6.34
N SER A 63 8.45 -0.51 -7.02
CA SER A 63 9.53 -1.49 -6.90
C SER A 63 10.88 -0.89 -7.34
N PRO A 64 11.96 -1.14 -6.58
CA PRO A 64 13.26 -0.51 -6.82
C PRO A 64 13.89 -0.98 -8.13
N ASN A 65 14.63 -0.08 -8.77
CA ASN A 65 15.51 -0.39 -9.90
C ASN A 65 16.93 -0.73 -9.42
N LEU A 66 17.69 -1.47 -10.22
CA LEU A 66 19.13 -1.61 -9.98
C LEU A 66 19.82 -0.26 -10.16
N LYS A 67 20.84 0.02 -9.34
CA LYS A 67 21.56 1.31 -9.35
C LYS A 67 22.37 1.58 -10.63
N SER A 68 22.49 0.60 -11.51
CA SER A 68 23.18 0.76 -12.79
C SER A 68 22.16 1.06 -13.88
N SER A 69 22.42 2.09 -14.69
CA SER A 69 21.61 2.42 -15.87
C SER A 69 21.55 1.29 -16.90
N THR A 70 22.48 0.33 -16.83
CA THR A 70 22.57 -0.83 -17.72
C THR A 70 21.97 -2.11 -17.14
N ALA A 71 21.58 -2.13 -15.86
CA ALA A 71 21.06 -3.33 -15.21
C ALA A 71 19.52 -3.29 -15.15
N ALA A 72 18.89 -4.45 -15.34
CA ALA A 72 17.44 -4.59 -15.34
C ALA A 72 16.81 -4.21 -13.98
N ALA A 73 15.50 -3.91 -13.96
CA ALA A 73 14.79 -3.74 -12.69
C ALA A 73 14.85 -5.05 -11.86
N TYR A 74 14.73 -4.98 -10.52
CA TYR A 74 14.65 -6.21 -9.71
C TYR A 74 13.41 -7.05 -10.04
N ILE A 75 12.33 -6.39 -10.47
CA ILE A 75 11.07 -7.01 -10.85
C ILE A 75 11.08 -7.40 -12.33
N LYS A 76 10.64 -8.63 -12.60
CA LYS A 76 10.59 -9.26 -13.93
C LYS A 76 9.41 -8.81 -14.79
N LEU A 77 8.41 -8.16 -14.17
CA LEU A 77 7.26 -7.65 -14.91
C LEU A 77 7.70 -6.51 -15.84
N SER A 78 7.31 -6.63 -17.10
CA SER A 78 7.36 -5.56 -18.10
C SER A 78 6.46 -4.40 -17.69
N ARG A 79 6.63 -3.24 -18.33
CA ARG A 79 5.81 -2.07 -18.03
C ARG A 79 4.30 -2.34 -18.20
N ALA A 80 3.90 -3.00 -19.28
CA ALA A 80 2.50 -3.35 -19.52
C ALA A 80 1.95 -4.28 -18.43
N GLU A 81 2.72 -5.31 -18.06
CA GLU A 81 2.32 -6.23 -16.98
C GLU A 81 2.21 -5.52 -15.62
N ARG A 82 3.04 -4.49 -15.36
CA ARG A 82 2.95 -3.68 -14.14
C ARG A 82 1.66 -2.84 -14.07
N GLU A 83 1.21 -2.34 -15.22
CA GLU A 83 -0.03 -1.53 -15.32
C GLU A 83 -1.28 -2.40 -15.11
N GLU A 84 -1.20 -3.70 -15.43
CA GLU A 84 -2.29 -4.68 -15.29
C GLU A 84 -2.27 -5.47 -13.97
N VAL A 85 -1.37 -5.15 -13.04
CA VAL A 85 -1.26 -5.89 -11.77
C VAL A 85 -2.55 -5.77 -10.95
N THR A 86 -3.10 -6.93 -10.60
CA THR A 86 -4.20 -7.06 -9.64
C THR A 86 -3.71 -7.60 -8.30
N ILE A 87 -4.61 -7.66 -7.32
CA ILE A 87 -4.32 -8.21 -6.00
C ILE A 87 -3.91 -9.69 -6.06
N ASP A 88 -4.31 -10.42 -7.11
CA ASP A 88 -4.05 -11.86 -7.23
C ASP A 88 -2.56 -12.18 -7.31
N LEU A 89 -1.73 -11.26 -7.82
CA LEU A 89 -0.27 -11.38 -7.78
C LEU A 89 0.24 -11.59 -6.34
N PHE A 90 -0.34 -10.86 -5.38
CA PHE A 90 0.05 -10.89 -3.97
C PHE A 90 -0.62 -12.03 -3.20
N LYS A 91 -1.70 -12.61 -3.74
CA LYS A 91 -2.35 -13.82 -3.19
C LYS A 91 -1.70 -15.12 -3.67
N GLY A 92 -0.89 -15.06 -4.73
CA GLY A 92 -0.12 -16.20 -5.23
C GLY A 92 1.25 -16.35 -4.57
N TYR A 93 1.85 -17.53 -4.70
CA TYR A 93 3.24 -17.80 -4.28
C TYR A 93 4.28 -17.41 -5.35
N TYR A 94 3.84 -16.95 -6.52
CA TYR A 94 4.73 -16.49 -7.57
C TYR A 94 5.36 -15.15 -7.17
N LEU A 95 6.69 -15.12 -7.11
CA LEU A 95 7.47 -13.92 -6.83
C LEU A 95 8.06 -13.39 -8.14
N PRO A 96 7.64 -12.20 -8.64
CA PRO A 96 8.10 -11.67 -9.91
C PRO A 96 9.50 -11.05 -9.82
N PHE A 97 10.46 -11.68 -9.13
CA PHE A 97 11.81 -11.16 -8.92
C PHE A 97 12.87 -12.18 -9.36
N ASP A 98 14.06 -11.70 -9.72
CA ASP A 98 15.21 -12.58 -9.94
C ASP A 98 15.70 -13.21 -8.64
N ALA A 99 15.74 -12.39 -7.59
CA ALA A 99 16.06 -12.82 -6.25
C ALA A 99 15.31 -11.98 -5.22
N ALA A 100 15.02 -12.58 -4.08
CA ALA A 100 14.40 -11.93 -2.93
C ALA A 100 14.95 -12.48 -1.62
N TYR A 101 15.16 -11.60 -0.65
CA TYR A 101 15.22 -11.99 0.75
C TYR A 101 13.79 -12.04 1.28
N ILE A 102 13.40 -13.16 1.85
CA ILE A 102 12.06 -13.39 2.39
C ILE A 102 12.13 -13.66 3.87
N ARG A 103 11.12 -13.22 4.62
CA ARG A 103 10.96 -13.55 6.04
C ARG A 103 9.50 -13.84 6.35
N LEU A 104 9.26 -14.90 7.11
CA LEU A 104 7.93 -15.18 7.66
C LEU A 104 7.64 -14.21 8.81
N CYS A 105 6.54 -13.46 8.72
CA CYS A 105 6.11 -12.58 9.80
C CYS A 105 5.48 -13.40 10.93
N GLN A 106 5.56 -12.89 12.17
CA GLN A 106 4.65 -13.32 13.22
C GLN A 106 3.23 -12.84 12.91
N ARG A 107 2.21 -13.54 13.43
CA ARG A 107 0.81 -13.23 13.11
C ARG A 107 0.41 -11.84 13.55
N GLU A 108 0.88 -11.44 14.74
CA GLU A 108 0.66 -10.12 15.31
C GLU A 108 1.38 -9.05 14.48
N ASP A 109 2.60 -9.33 14.01
CA ASP A 109 3.38 -8.41 13.19
C ASP A 109 2.71 -8.16 11.83
N TRP A 110 2.16 -9.18 11.19
CA TRP A 110 1.43 -9.03 9.93
C TRP A 110 0.25 -8.07 10.07
N HIS A 111 -0.55 -8.26 11.12
CA HIS A 111 -1.78 -7.51 11.34
C HIS A 111 -1.58 -6.13 11.96
N ASN A 112 -0.51 -5.91 12.73
CA ASN A 112 -0.34 -4.67 13.49
C ASN A 112 0.87 -3.86 13.04
N LEU A 113 1.88 -4.48 12.44
CA LEU A 113 3.05 -3.75 11.94
C LEU A 113 3.01 -3.61 10.43
N VAL A 114 2.80 -4.70 9.69
CA VAL A 114 2.76 -4.66 8.22
C VAL A 114 1.51 -3.94 7.74
N PHE A 115 0.32 -4.37 8.16
CA PHE A 115 -0.94 -3.71 7.78
C PHE A 115 -0.92 -2.20 8.09
N ASP A 116 -0.50 -1.80 9.30
CA ASP A 116 -0.44 -0.41 9.73
C ASP A 116 0.57 0.47 8.96
N LYS A 117 1.46 -0.14 8.19
CA LYS A 117 2.37 0.57 7.29
C LYS A 117 1.70 0.90 5.97
N PHE A 118 0.95 -0.04 5.40
CA PHE A 118 0.23 0.13 4.15
C PHE A 118 -1.09 0.90 4.32
N PHE A 119 -1.79 0.66 5.43
CA PHE A 119 -3.03 1.32 5.80
C PHE A 119 -2.86 1.84 7.23
N PRO A 120 -2.30 3.04 7.45
CA PRO A 120 -2.09 3.60 8.79
C PRO A 120 -3.39 4.05 9.47
N PRO A 121 -3.47 4.00 10.81
CA PRO A 121 -4.61 4.55 11.54
C PRO A 121 -4.67 6.08 11.38
N LYS A 122 -5.88 6.65 11.48
CA LYS A 122 -6.18 8.06 11.18
C LYS A 122 -5.23 9.05 11.84
N ASN A 123 -4.92 8.83 13.13
CA ASN A 123 -4.13 9.74 13.95
C ASN A 123 -2.63 9.40 13.96
N LYS A 124 -2.19 8.41 13.17
CA LYS A 124 -0.77 8.06 13.08
C LYS A 124 -0.05 9.08 12.23
N GLN A 125 0.90 9.79 12.84
CA GLN A 125 1.83 10.63 12.10
C GLN A 125 2.67 9.72 11.20
N THR A 126 2.39 9.76 9.91
CA THR A 126 3.27 9.16 8.90
C THR A 126 4.44 10.13 8.74
N GLY A 127 5.64 9.68 9.10
CA GLY A 127 6.83 10.53 9.01
C GLY A 127 7.01 11.08 7.59
N GLU A 128 7.45 12.33 7.48
CA GLU A 128 7.66 13.05 6.22
C GLU A 128 8.58 12.30 5.23
N ARG A 129 9.40 11.38 5.73
CA ARG A 129 10.38 10.60 4.95
C ARG A 129 9.96 9.16 4.66
N THR A 130 8.66 8.87 4.56
CA THR A 130 8.17 7.54 4.18
C THR A 130 8.30 7.32 2.67
N GLN A 131 9.48 6.87 2.24
CA GLN A 131 9.82 6.59 0.84
C GLN A 131 8.85 5.57 0.24
N ASN A 132 8.57 5.71 -1.05
CA ASN A 132 7.62 4.92 -1.87
C ASN A 132 6.14 5.07 -1.49
N PHE A 133 5.80 5.17 -0.21
CA PHE A 133 4.40 5.32 0.24
C PHE A 133 3.79 6.64 -0.27
N ARG A 134 4.47 7.77 -0.06
CA ARG A 134 4.01 9.10 -0.53
C ARG A 134 4.06 9.31 -2.04
N GLN A 135 4.59 8.35 -2.78
CA GLN A 135 4.60 8.34 -4.24
C GLN A 135 3.52 7.42 -4.81
N SER A 136 2.80 6.71 -3.92
CA SER A 136 1.70 5.81 -4.27
C SER A 136 0.38 6.56 -4.16
N ARG A 137 -0.38 6.61 -5.26
CA ARG A 137 -1.69 7.26 -5.32
C ARG A 137 -2.67 6.66 -4.31
N TYR A 138 -2.73 5.32 -4.19
CA TYR A 138 -3.63 4.64 -3.25
C TYR A 138 -3.42 5.14 -1.82
N PHE A 139 -2.17 5.43 -1.44
CA PHE A 139 -1.80 5.75 -0.08
C PHE A 139 -2.26 7.17 0.28
N ASP A 140 -2.05 8.13 -0.60
CA ASP A 140 -2.50 9.50 -0.39
C ASP A 140 -4.03 9.61 -0.48
N ASP A 141 -4.67 8.87 -1.40
CA ASP A 141 -6.13 8.80 -1.48
C ASP A 141 -6.71 8.15 -0.21
N TYR A 142 -6.15 7.04 0.27
CA TYR A 142 -6.53 6.42 1.54
C TYR A 142 -6.42 7.40 2.73
N LEU A 143 -5.29 8.10 2.87
CA LEU A 143 -5.10 9.06 3.94
C LEU A 143 -6.12 10.20 3.87
N ARG A 144 -6.45 10.68 2.67
CA ARG A 144 -7.49 11.70 2.46
C ARG A 144 -8.85 11.21 2.92
N GLN A 145 -9.23 9.99 2.53
CA GLN A 145 -10.51 9.39 2.91
C GLN A 145 -10.62 9.20 4.43
N ILE A 146 -9.62 8.59 5.06
CA ILE A 146 -9.65 8.27 6.49
C ILE A 146 -9.66 9.53 7.37
N ARG A 147 -9.00 10.62 6.95
CA ARG A 147 -9.03 11.90 7.68
C ARG A 147 -10.42 12.54 7.75
N GLN A 148 -11.27 12.26 6.76
CA GLN A 148 -12.64 12.78 6.69
C GLN A 148 -13.66 11.94 7.50
N LEU A 149 -13.22 10.87 8.15
CA LEU A 149 -14.10 10.00 8.94
C LEU A 149 -14.01 10.31 10.43
N SER A 150 -15.01 9.92 11.21
CA SER A 150 -14.86 9.84 12.67
C SER A 150 -13.83 8.77 13.04
N ASP A 151 -13.27 8.81 14.25
CA ASP A 151 -12.27 7.81 14.66
C ASP A 151 -12.86 6.38 14.68
N ARG A 152 -14.15 6.27 15.05
CA ARG A 152 -14.90 5.02 15.02
C ARG A 152 -15.11 4.50 13.59
N ASP A 153 -15.47 5.40 12.67
CA ASP A 153 -15.72 5.06 11.27
C ASP A 153 -14.43 4.69 10.55
N ALA A 154 -13.35 5.41 10.82
CA ALA A 154 -12.01 5.09 10.32
C ALA A 154 -11.59 3.68 10.73
N GLU A 155 -11.82 3.29 11.99
CA GLU A 155 -11.51 1.92 12.43
C GLU A 155 -12.41 0.89 11.76
N THR A 156 -13.69 1.20 11.53
CA THR A 156 -14.62 0.32 10.79
C THR A 156 -14.14 0.07 9.35
N VAL A 157 -13.63 1.11 8.67
CA VAL A 157 -13.02 0.98 7.34
C VAL A 157 -11.76 0.13 7.39
N ARG A 158 -10.90 0.37 8.40
CA ARG A 158 -9.66 -0.41 8.58
C ARG A 158 -9.93 -1.88 8.84
N ASP A 159 -10.90 -2.22 9.68
CA ASP A 159 -11.28 -3.62 9.95
C ASP A 159 -11.70 -4.34 8.68
N ARG A 160 -12.41 -3.65 7.78
CA ARG A 160 -12.76 -4.21 6.47
C ARG A 160 -11.55 -4.44 5.59
N LEU A 161 -10.68 -3.44 5.44
CA LEU A 161 -9.43 -3.61 4.69
C LEU A 161 -8.56 -4.72 5.27
N LYS A 162 -8.49 -4.83 6.60
CA LYS A 162 -7.73 -5.86 7.32
C LYS A 162 -8.25 -7.26 7.02
N SER A 163 -9.56 -7.41 6.84
CA SER A 163 -10.16 -8.68 6.43
C SER A 163 -9.74 -9.12 5.03
N LEU A 164 -9.60 -8.19 4.07
CA LEU A 164 -9.09 -8.46 2.73
C LEU A 164 -7.57 -8.69 2.73
N PHE A 165 -6.85 -7.92 3.54
CA PHE A 165 -5.40 -7.98 3.70
C PHE A 165 -4.92 -9.33 4.24
N ARG A 166 -5.79 -10.07 4.94
CA ARG A 166 -5.51 -11.42 5.43
C ARG A 166 -5.26 -12.42 4.31
N ASP A 167 -5.82 -12.21 3.12
CA ASP A 167 -5.70 -13.14 2.00
C ASP A 167 -4.43 -12.90 1.18
N ILE A 168 -3.66 -11.87 1.50
CA ILE A 168 -2.38 -11.58 0.84
C ILE A 168 -1.31 -12.52 1.38
N VAL A 169 -0.59 -13.22 0.50
CA VAL A 169 0.48 -14.16 0.84
C VAL A 169 1.79 -13.45 1.10
N TRP A 170 2.13 -12.42 0.32
CA TRP A 170 3.40 -11.72 0.45
C TRP A 170 3.28 -10.23 0.14
N LEU A 171 4.16 -9.43 0.74
CA LEU A 171 4.30 -7.99 0.50
C LEU A 171 5.77 -7.56 0.59
N PRO A 172 6.12 -6.38 0.08
CA PRO A 172 7.38 -5.73 0.42
C PRO A 172 7.51 -5.63 1.94
N HIS A 173 8.70 -5.90 2.49
CA HIS A 173 8.92 -5.72 3.92
C HIS A 173 8.95 -4.22 4.26
N PRO A 174 7.94 -3.67 4.97
CA PRO A 174 7.91 -2.25 5.23
C PRO A 174 8.84 -1.93 6.40
N TYR A 175 9.86 -1.11 6.15
CA TYR A 175 10.74 -0.60 7.18
C TYR A 175 10.14 0.64 7.84
N SER A 176 10.88 1.25 8.77
CA SER A 176 10.44 2.48 9.43
C SER A 176 10.17 3.61 8.43
N ASP A 177 11.01 3.76 7.42
CA ASP A 177 11.07 4.90 6.49
C ASP A 177 10.78 4.56 5.03
N ARG A 178 10.48 3.31 4.66
CA ARG A 178 10.30 2.91 3.25
C ARG A 178 9.43 1.67 3.08
N MET A 179 8.74 1.59 1.94
CA MET A 179 8.00 0.39 1.52
C MET A 179 8.95 -0.69 1.01
N TRP A 180 9.89 -0.30 0.14
CA TRP A 180 10.84 -1.21 -0.48
C TRP A 180 12.25 -1.00 0.06
N SER A 181 12.98 -2.10 0.23
CA SER A 181 14.40 -2.07 0.54
C SER A 181 15.16 -3.08 -0.31
N THR A 182 16.39 -2.72 -0.68
CA THR A 182 17.33 -3.59 -1.39
C THR A 182 18.68 -3.53 -0.72
N SER A 183 19.02 -4.57 0.03
CA SER A 183 20.37 -4.75 0.54
C SER A 183 20.71 -6.23 0.53
N LYS A 184 21.94 -6.54 0.95
CA LYS A 184 22.24 -7.88 1.41
C LYS A 184 21.62 -8.04 2.80
N HIS A 185 21.11 -9.21 3.12
CA HIS A 185 20.63 -9.52 4.46
C HIS A 185 21.45 -10.67 5.06
N ASP A 186 21.66 -10.63 6.38
CA ASP A 186 22.16 -11.78 7.13
C ASP A 186 21.03 -12.82 7.32
N LEU A 187 21.31 -14.09 7.05
CA LEU A 187 20.34 -15.19 7.11
C LEU A 187 20.08 -15.67 8.55
N THR A 188 20.82 -15.17 9.54
CA THR A 188 20.73 -15.59 10.96
C THR A 188 19.42 -15.17 11.67
N TYR A 189 18.65 -14.23 11.13
CA TYR A 189 17.44 -13.67 11.79
C TYR A 189 16.11 -14.11 11.16
N GLY A 190 16.04 -15.37 10.71
CA GLY A 190 14.84 -15.92 10.08
C GLY A 190 14.60 -15.41 8.64
N TRP A 191 15.60 -14.77 8.05
CA TRP A 191 15.62 -14.43 6.64
C TRP A 191 16.10 -15.61 5.82
N ARG A 192 15.45 -15.84 4.69
CA ARG A 192 15.90 -16.77 3.66
C ARG A 192 16.12 -16.01 2.37
N VAL A 193 16.96 -16.55 1.48
CA VAL A 193 17.18 -15.98 0.16
C VAL A 193 16.66 -16.94 -0.90
N LEU A 194 15.99 -16.38 -1.90
CA LEU A 194 15.54 -17.08 -3.09
C LEU A 194 16.18 -16.42 -4.32
N PRO A 195 16.70 -17.19 -5.30
CA PRO A 195 17.00 -18.62 -5.18
C PRO A 195 18.08 -18.86 -4.11
N GLU A 196 18.16 -20.10 -3.60
CA GLU A 196 19.19 -20.48 -2.63
C GLU A 196 20.59 -20.22 -3.19
N GLY A 197 21.49 -19.72 -2.34
CA GLY A 197 22.86 -19.37 -2.74
C GLY A 197 23.02 -18.01 -3.41
N HIS A 198 21.95 -17.22 -3.62
CA HIS A 198 22.10 -15.83 -4.05
C HIS A 198 22.84 -15.01 -2.97
N THR A 199 23.92 -14.31 -3.37
CA THR A 199 24.82 -13.61 -2.43
C THR A 199 24.80 -12.08 -2.56
N SER A 200 24.09 -11.56 -3.56
CA SER A 200 24.03 -10.12 -3.86
C SER A 200 22.85 -9.44 -3.16
N LYS A 201 22.66 -8.15 -3.44
CA LYS A 201 21.47 -7.40 -3.03
C LYS A 201 20.23 -7.99 -3.72
N ALA A 202 19.12 -7.95 -3.01
CA ALA A 202 17.81 -8.37 -3.51
C ALA A 202 16.72 -7.59 -2.77
N VAL A 203 15.49 -7.64 -3.28
CA VAL A 203 14.34 -7.04 -2.59
C VAL A 203 14.03 -7.79 -1.31
N HIS A 204 13.51 -7.09 -0.31
CA HIS A 204 13.10 -7.69 0.95
C HIS A 204 11.59 -7.84 0.99
N LEU A 205 11.10 -9.05 1.24
CA LEU A 205 9.69 -9.39 1.30
C LEU A 205 9.33 -10.00 2.65
N VAL A 206 8.08 -9.81 3.05
CA VAL A 206 7.46 -10.50 4.17
C VAL A 206 6.38 -11.45 3.68
N LEU A 207 6.31 -12.61 4.32
CA LEU A 207 5.29 -13.62 4.07
C LEU A 207 4.27 -13.63 5.22
N ASN A 208 3.01 -13.77 4.84
CA ASN A 208 1.90 -13.90 5.77
C ASN A 208 1.95 -15.28 6.45
N PRO A 209 1.95 -15.38 7.78
CA PRO A 209 2.02 -16.66 8.50
C PRO A 209 0.78 -17.54 8.39
N ALA A 210 -0.30 -17.08 7.76
CA ALA A 210 -1.47 -17.89 7.49
C ALA A 210 -1.28 -18.91 6.35
N PHE A 211 -0.19 -18.81 5.59
CA PHE A 211 0.13 -19.62 4.41
C PHE A 211 1.50 -20.29 4.57
#